data_AF-A0A9W7ZIY0-F1
#
_entry.id   AF-A0A9W7ZIY0-F1
#
_cell.length_a   1.000
_cell.length_b   1.000
_cell.length_c   1.000
_cell.angle_alpha   90.00
_cell.angle_beta   90.00
_cell.angle_gamma   90.00
#
_symmetry.space_group_name_H-M   'P 1'
#
loop_
_entity.id
_entity.type
_entity.pdbx_description
1 polymer ?
#
loop_
_entity_poly.entity_id
_entity_poly.type
_entity_poly.pdbx_seq_one_letter_code
_entity_poly.pdbx_strand_id
1 'polypeptide(L)'
;MDTHVTIECRQMDKAAAQQAIKAATKDYEETLGRQVTIKLDEENYLPESCGGGIAVTSLNGRIRIQNTLESRLALVSEQMLPEIRVMLFGHSPSRKFFN
;
A
#
# COMPACT_ATOMS: atom_id res chain seq x y z
N MET A 1 20.31 3.65 -8.07
CA MET A 1 19.02 3.59 -7.34
C MET A 1 18.27 4.85 -7.65
N ASP A 2 16.98 4.75 -7.93
CA ASP A 2 16.18 5.95 -8.19
C ASP A 2 16.03 6.75 -6.90
N THR A 3 16.22 8.07 -7.01
CA THR A 3 16.06 9.02 -5.91
C THR A 3 14.75 9.78 -6.03
N HIS A 4 14.02 9.60 -7.13
CA HIS A 4 12.76 10.26 -7.39
C HIS A 4 11.61 9.26 -7.27
N VAL A 5 10.61 9.66 -6.51
CA VAL A 5 9.42 8.85 -6.27
C VAL A 5 8.21 9.75 -6.46
N THR A 6 7.23 9.26 -7.21
CA THR A 6 5.95 9.93 -7.41
C THR A 6 4.88 9.21 -6.60
N ILE A 7 4.01 9.95 -5.93
CA ILE A 7 2.90 9.41 -5.14
C ILE A 7 1.59 9.89 -5.73
N GLU A 8 0.70 8.94 -5.99
CA GLU A 8 -0.67 9.16 -6.39
C GLU A 8 -1.57 8.89 -5.16
N CYS A 9 -2.46 9.82 -4.86
CA CYS A 9 -3.47 9.67 -3.81
C CYS A 9 -4.83 10.12 -4.33
N ARG A 10 -5.89 10.04 -3.52
CA ARG A 10 -7.14 10.72 -3.87
C ARG A 10 -7.01 12.23 -3.73
N GLN A 11 -7.84 12.94 -4.47
CA GLN A 11 -7.91 14.39 -4.41
C GLN A 11 -8.26 14.90 -3.01
N MET A 12 -9.19 14.23 -2.31
CA MET A 12 -9.57 14.58 -0.94
C MET A 12 -8.45 14.34 0.10
N ASP A 13 -7.55 13.40 -0.18
CA ASP A 13 -6.49 12.98 0.75
C ASP A 13 -5.19 13.78 0.56
N LYS A 14 -5.16 14.75 -0.37
CA LYS A 14 -3.96 15.52 -0.74
C LYS A 14 -3.27 16.15 0.47
N ALA A 15 -4.02 16.78 1.37
CA ALA A 15 -3.47 17.43 2.55
C ALA A 15 -2.83 16.42 3.52
N ALA A 16 -3.50 15.28 3.75
CA ALA A 16 -3.00 14.21 4.61
C ALA A 16 -1.77 13.55 3.99
N ALA A 17 -1.78 13.30 2.68
CA ALA A 17 -0.66 12.75 1.94
C ALA A 17 0.58 13.66 2.02
N GLN A 18 0.42 14.99 1.85
CA GLN A 18 1.54 15.93 1.99
C GLN A 18 2.15 15.93 3.39
N GLN A 19 1.34 15.82 4.44
CA GLN A 19 1.84 15.71 5.81
C GLN A 19 2.57 14.38 6.03
N ALA A 20 2.01 13.28 5.55
CA ALA A 20 2.61 11.96 5.64
C ALA A 20 3.94 11.87 4.87
N ILE A 21 4.05 12.51 3.69
CA ILE A 21 5.29 12.58 2.92
C ILE A 21 6.41 13.24 3.72
N LYS A 22 6.13 14.37 4.38
CA LYS A 22 7.14 15.07 5.19
C LYS A 22 7.66 14.19 6.34
N ALA A 23 6.76 13.49 7.02
CA ALA A 23 7.14 12.54 8.07
C ALA A 23 7.95 11.36 7.50
N ALA A 24 7.47 10.76 6.41
CA ALA A 24 8.11 9.60 5.79
C ALA A 24 9.50 9.92 5.22
N THR A 25 9.73 11.11 4.65
CA THR A 25 11.07 11.52 4.19
C THR A 25 12.04 11.56 5.35
N LYS A 26 11.64 12.13 6.50
CA LYS A 26 12.47 12.19 7.71
C LYS A 26 12.78 10.78 8.22
N ASP A 27 11.75 9.94 8.38
CA ASP A 27 11.91 8.57 8.88
C ASP A 27 12.81 7.73 7.93
N TYR A 28 12.68 7.93 6.63
CA TYR A 28 13.49 7.25 5.62
C TYR A 28 14.97 7.68 5.70
N GLU A 29 15.23 8.99 5.84
CA GLU A 29 16.58 9.51 6.02
C GLU A 29 17.23 9.02 7.32
N GLU A 30 16.48 8.96 8.42
CA GLU A 30 16.97 8.46 9.71
C GLU A 30 17.26 6.95 9.67
N THR A 31 16.41 6.16 9.01
CA THR A 31 16.52 4.70 8.99
C THR A 31 17.56 4.19 8.00
N LEU A 32 17.62 4.81 6.81
CA LEU A 32 18.42 4.32 5.69
C LEU A 32 19.60 5.23 5.34
N GLY A 33 19.70 6.42 5.94
CA GLY A 33 20.79 7.37 5.71
C GLY A 33 20.82 7.94 4.28
N ARG A 34 19.68 7.93 3.58
CA ARG A 34 19.58 8.30 2.16
C ARG A 34 18.49 9.31 1.93
N GLN A 35 18.78 10.33 1.13
CA GLN A 35 17.80 11.34 0.74
C GLN A 35 16.99 10.86 -0.47
N VAL A 36 15.67 11.08 -0.41
CA VAL A 36 14.73 10.76 -1.48
C VAL A 36 13.84 11.97 -1.75
N THR A 37 13.68 12.29 -3.03
CA THR A 37 12.77 13.33 -3.47
C THR A 37 11.41 12.71 -3.79
N ILE A 38 10.45 12.94 -2.90
CA ILE A 38 9.08 12.46 -3.04
C ILE A 38 8.22 13.60 -3.59
N LYS A 39 7.54 13.37 -4.72
CA LYS A 39 6.59 14.31 -5.33
C LYS A 39 5.20 13.71 -5.33
N LEU A 40 4.20 14.55 -5.08
CA LEU A 40 2.79 14.17 -5.23
C LEU A 40 2.38 14.44 -6.68
N ASP A 41 1.77 13.46 -7.34
CA ASP A 41 1.18 13.64 -8.67
C ASP A 41 -0.09 14.47 -8.53
N GLU A 42 -0.13 15.63 -9.20
CA GLU A 42 -1.29 16.52 -9.21
C GLU A 42 -2.14 16.38 -10.49
N GLU A 43 -1.69 15.57 -11.44
CA GLU A 43 -2.38 15.29 -12.71
C GLU A 43 -3.13 13.95 -12.65
N ASN A 44 -2.56 12.95 -11.98
CA ASN A 44 -3.13 11.61 -11.85
C ASN A 44 -3.50 11.28 -10.41
N TYR A 45 -4.80 11.43 -10.09
CA TYR A 45 -5.35 11.02 -8.79
C TYR A 45 -5.90 9.60 -8.83
N LEU A 46 -5.92 8.94 -7.67
CA LEU A 46 -6.67 7.71 -7.50
C LEU A 46 -8.18 7.98 -7.61
N PRO A 47 -8.98 7.00 -8.09
CA PRO A 47 -10.43 7.14 -8.18
C PRO A 47 -11.07 7.51 -6.84
N GLU A 48 -12.08 8.39 -6.89
CA GLU A 48 -12.86 8.78 -5.71
C GLU A 48 -13.61 7.60 -5.07
N SER A 49 -13.95 6.59 -5.87
CA SER A 49 -14.65 5.38 -5.43
C SER A 49 -13.78 4.38 -4.65
N CYS A 50 -12.47 4.55 -4.68
CA CYS A 50 -11.56 3.76 -3.83
C CYS A 50 -11.84 4.11 -2.35
N GLY A 51 -11.37 3.32 -1.39
CA GLY A 51 -11.62 3.48 0.05
C GLY A 51 -10.49 4.19 0.81
N GLY A 52 -9.22 4.00 0.45
CA GLY A 52 -8.17 4.96 0.80
C GLY A 52 -6.79 4.63 0.24
N GLY A 53 -5.80 5.42 0.65
CA GLY A 53 -4.39 5.08 0.52
C GLY A 53 -3.69 5.70 -0.68
N ILE A 54 -2.54 5.12 -1.03
CA ILE A 54 -1.62 5.71 -2.00
C ILE A 54 -1.08 4.65 -2.97
N ALA A 55 -0.74 5.09 -4.18
CA ALA A 55 0.12 4.34 -5.08
C ALA A 55 1.44 5.08 -5.24
N VAL A 56 2.53 4.34 -5.16
CA VAL A 56 3.89 4.87 -5.22
C VAL A 56 4.54 4.38 -6.51
N THR A 57 5.09 5.29 -7.29
CA THR A 57 5.65 5.00 -8.60
C THR A 57 7.09 5.49 -8.68
N SER A 58 7.98 4.68 -9.24
CA SER A 58 9.42 4.98 -9.38
C SER A 58 9.96 4.42 -10.70
N LEU A 59 11.18 4.81 -11.10
CA LEU A 59 11.82 4.49 -12.37
C LEU A 59 10.99 4.91 -13.58
N ASN A 60 10.52 6.16 -13.59
CA ASN A 60 9.70 6.73 -14.66
C ASN A 60 8.47 5.87 -14.99
N GLY A 61 7.75 5.38 -13.98
CA GLY A 61 6.54 4.59 -14.19
C GLY A 61 6.74 3.07 -14.23
N ARG A 62 7.98 2.57 -14.24
CA ARG A 62 8.24 1.13 -14.39
C ARG A 62 7.93 0.32 -13.13
N ILE A 63 8.19 0.88 -11.96
CA ILE A 63 7.88 0.23 -10.68
C ILE A 63 6.70 0.97 -10.08
N ARG A 64 5.63 0.23 -9.80
CA ARG A 64 4.44 0.75 -9.13
C ARG A 64 4.11 -0.15 -7.95
N ILE A 65 3.98 0.47 -6.78
CA ILE A 65 3.61 -0.16 -5.51
C ILE A 65 2.24 0.38 -5.13
N GLN A 66 1.23 -0.48 -5.18
CA GLN A 66 -0.11 -0.13 -4.75
C GLN A 66 -0.27 -0.41 -3.25
N ASN A 67 -0.42 0.64 -2.46
CA ASN A 67 -0.67 0.55 -1.02
C ASN A 67 -2.01 1.24 -0.69
N THR A 68 -3.02 0.98 -1.52
CA THR A 68 -4.42 1.35 -1.24
C THR A 68 -5.00 0.42 -0.19
N LEU A 69 -6.04 0.86 0.50
CA LEU A 69 -6.71 0.04 1.52
C LEU A 69 -7.29 -1.24 0.92
N GLU A 70 -7.82 -1.17 -0.31
CA GLU A 70 -8.34 -2.32 -1.06
C GLU A 70 -7.25 -3.34 -1.35
N SER A 71 -6.09 -2.89 -1.87
CA SER A 71 -4.98 -3.80 -2.18
C SER A 71 -4.47 -4.50 -0.92
N ARG A 72 -4.38 -3.76 0.19
CA ARG A 72 -4.00 -4.36 1.49
C ARG A 72 -5.02 -5.38 1.96
N LEU A 73 -6.31 -5.06 1.87
CA LEU A 73 -7.38 -5.95 2.27
C LEU A 73 -7.41 -7.21 1.41
N ALA A 74 -7.25 -7.08 0.10
CA ALA A 74 -7.20 -8.20 -0.83
C ALA A 74 -6.05 -9.16 -0.48
N LEU A 75 -4.83 -8.63 -0.31
CA LEU A 75 -3.64 -9.41 0.05
C LEU A 75 -3.83 -10.16 1.38
N VAL A 76 -4.34 -9.49 2.41
CA VAL A 76 -4.58 -10.13 3.71
C VAL A 76 -5.72 -11.15 3.62
N SER A 77 -6.78 -10.83 2.87
CA SER A 77 -7.92 -11.73 2.71
C SER A 77 -7.48 -13.05 2.10
N GLU A 78 -6.69 -13.04 1.03
CA GLU A 78 -6.17 -14.25 0.38
C GLU A 78 -5.33 -15.10 1.34
N GLN A 79 -4.47 -14.47 2.14
CA GLN A 79 -3.65 -15.17 3.14
C GLN A 79 -4.48 -15.78 4.26
N MET A 80 -5.55 -15.09 4.68
CA MET A 80 -6.41 -15.48 5.79
C MET A 80 -7.62 -16.34 5.37
N LEU A 81 -7.85 -16.54 4.06
CA LEU A 81 -8.94 -17.38 3.55
C LEU A 81 -9.02 -18.77 4.21
N PRO A 82 -7.90 -19.48 4.45
CA PRO A 82 -7.96 -20.78 5.14
C PRO A 82 -8.51 -20.68 6.55
N GLU A 83 -8.11 -19.66 7.31
CA GLU A 83 -8.55 -19.43 8.69
C GLU A 83 -10.01 -19.00 8.74
N ILE A 84 -10.42 -18.07 7.87
CA ILE A 84 -11.81 -17.62 7.74
C ILE A 84 -12.72 -18.81 7.43
N ARG A 85 -12.30 -19.69 6.51
CA ARG A 85 -13.06 -20.91 6.17
C ARG A 85 -13.23 -21.82 7.39
N VAL A 86 -12.17 -22.03 8.17
CA VAL A 86 -12.23 -22.85 9.39
C VAL A 86 -13.12 -22.21 10.45
N MET A 87 -13.07 -20.88 10.61
CA MET A 87 -13.92 -20.17 11.56
C MET A 87 -15.41 -20.27 11.19
N LEU A 88 -15.75 -20.20 9.91
CA LEU A 88 -17.15 -20.24 9.44
C LEU A 88 -17.72 -21.65 9.32
N PHE A 89 -16.91 -22.62 8.86
CA PHE A 89 -17.39 -23.96 8.50
C PHE A 89 -16.78 -25.08 9.34
N GLY A 90 -15.88 -24.74 10.28
CA GLY A 90 -15.11 -25.71 11.04
C GLY A 90 -13.99 -26.38 10.24
N HIS A 91 -13.24 -27.24 10.91
CA HIS A 91 -12.22 -28.06 10.26
C HIS A 91 -12.86 -29.12 9.37
N SER A 92 -12.25 -29.37 8.22
CA SER A 92 -12.68 -30.45 7.33
C SER A 92 -12.53 -31.82 8.03
N PRO A 93 -13.60 -32.65 8.09
CA PRO A 93 -13.53 -33.96 8.73
C PRO A 93 -12.51 -34.92 8.11
N SER A 94 -12.14 -34.70 6.84
CA SER A 94 -11.17 -35.52 6.11
C SER A 94 -9.73 -35.04 6.26
N ARG A 95 -9.48 -33.84 6.78
CA ARG A 95 -8.13 -33.31 6.99
C ARG A 95 -7.55 -33.86 8.29
N LYS A 96 -6.64 -34.84 8.17
CA LYS A 96 -5.99 -35.50 9.32
C LYS A 96 -4.68 -34.84 9.77
N PHE A 97 -4.02 -34.08 8.89
CA PHE A 97 -2.73 -33.43 9.16
C PHE A 97 -2.80 -31.94 8.80
N PHE A 98 -2.23 -31.11 9.66
CA PHE A 98 -2.27 -29.64 9.56
C PHE A 98 -0.90 -29.01 9.28
N ASN A 99 0.09 -29.86 9.00
CA ASN A 99 1.48 -29.48 8.75
C ASN A 99 1.69 -29.08 7.29
#